data_AF-A0A7R9F5E1-F1
#
_entry.id   AF-A0A7R9F5E1-F1
#
_cell.length_a   1.000
_cell.length_b   1.000
_cell.length_c   1.000
_cell.angle_alpha   90.00
_cell.angle_beta   90.00
_cell.angle_gamma   90.00
#
_symmetry.space_group_name_H-M   'P 1'
#
loop_
_entity.id
_entity.type
_entity.pdbx_description
1 polymer ?
#
loop_
_entity_poly.entity_id
_entity_poly.type
_entity_poly.pdbx_seq_one_letter_code
_entity_poly.pdbx_strand_id
1 'polypeptide(L)'
;MSKKETNNIKCVDYSRDHNETIPIYNYVRGPNTLTFQENTDVILERVLEVPSSQAIWYPWGIAFRSVFWYRVFAIFVHVIPGALLDIGFVIKGNSPMLINIYRKIDKYMIAMKYFTGFNWNFDNRNCMSLYQSLTPEDKEIFYFDSNSYDWRDYLRNSVDGARIYIFKESPDTIPAGKSRLMK
;
A
#
# COMPACT_ATOMS: atom_id res chain seq x y z
N MET A 1 -2.23 1.84 -28.10
CA MET A 1 -3.54 1.96 -27.43
C MET A 1 -4.23 0.60 -27.44
N SER A 2 -4.11 -0.18 -26.34
CA SER A 2 -4.80 -1.47 -26.20
C SER A 2 -5.93 -1.33 -25.19
N LYS A 3 -7.09 -1.88 -25.53
CA LYS A 3 -8.38 -1.76 -24.81
C LYS A 3 -8.20 -2.13 -23.33
N LYS A 4 -8.70 -1.26 -22.45
CA LYS A 4 -8.80 -1.51 -21.00
C LYS A 4 -9.92 -2.51 -20.75
N GLU A 5 -9.64 -3.81 -20.77
CA GLU A 5 -10.49 -4.78 -20.09
C GLU A 5 -10.20 -4.69 -18.59
N THR A 6 -10.93 -3.80 -17.91
CA THR A 6 -11.00 -3.81 -16.44
C THR A 6 -11.94 -4.94 -16.05
N ASN A 7 -11.37 -6.05 -15.58
CA ASN A 7 -12.10 -7.11 -14.89
C ASN A 7 -12.67 -6.51 -13.59
N ASN A 8 -13.89 -5.98 -13.67
CA ASN A 8 -14.61 -5.42 -12.55
C ASN A 8 -15.28 -6.57 -11.79
N ILE A 9 -14.79 -6.85 -10.58
CA ILE A 9 -15.44 -7.81 -9.68
C ILE A 9 -16.45 -7.01 -8.86
N LYS A 10 -17.74 -7.33 -9.04
CA LYS A 10 -18.80 -6.90 -8.11
C LYS A 10 -18.85 -7.91 -6.98
N CYS A 11 -18.69 -7.44 -5.75
CA CYS A 11 -18.99 -8.28 -4.59
C CYS A 11 -20.50 -8.44 -4.50
N VAL A 12 -20.97 -9.68 -4.58
CA VAL A 12 -22.40 -10.03 -4.53
C VAL A 12 -22.81 -10.16 -3.07
N ASP A 13 -23.89 -9.49 -2.68
CA ASP A 13 -24.49 -9.65 -1.36
C ASP A 13 -24.96 -11.10 -1.18
N TYR A 14 -24.44 -11.76 -0.15
CA TYR A 14 -24.74 -13.16 0.14
C TYR A 14 -26.06 -13.26 0.92
N SER A 15 -27.18 -12.86 0.32
CA SER A 15 -28.51 -13.06 0.91
C SER A 15 -28.95 -14.51 0.69
N ARG A 16 -28.71 -15.37 1.70
CA ARG A 16 -29.29 -16.72 1.80
C ARG A 16 -30.78 -16.61 2.11
N ASP A 17 -31.60 -16.65 1.07
CA ASP A 17 -32.96 -17.21 1.01
C ASP A 17 -33.83 -17.23 2.29
N HIS A 18 -34.03 -16.08 2.95
CA HIS A 18 -35.10 -15.86 3.93
C HIS A 18 -35.89 -14.62 3.49
N ASN A 19 -37.23 -14.66 3.60
CA ASN A 19 -38.19 -13.64 3.13
C ASN A 19 -38.02 -12.22 3.73
N GLU A 20 -36.97 -11.98 4.51
CA GLU A 20 -36.54 -10.67 4.99
C GLU A 20 -35.04 -10.50 4.69
N THR A 21 -34.71 -9.66 3.71
CA THR A 21 -33.32 -9.29 3.44
C THR A 21 -32.79 -8.43 4.58
N ILE A 22 -31.93 -8.99 5.44
CA ILE A 22 -31.22 -8.24 6.48
C ILE A 22 -30.35 -7.16 5.80
N PRO A 23 -30.48 -5.87 6.16
CA PRO A 23 -29.66 -4.82 5.55
C PRO A 23 -28.18 -4.99 5.94
N ILE A 24 -27.32 -5.10 4.93
CA ILE A 24 -25.86 -5.15 5.10
C ILE A 24 -25.30 -3.73 5.03
N TYR A 25 -24.50 -3.34 6.02
CA TYR A 25 -23.84 -2.03 6.08
C TYR A 25 -22.34 -2.22 5.83
N ASN A 26 -21.91 -2.03 4.58
CA ASN A 26 -20.50 -2.05 4.23
C ASN A 26 -19.89 -0.65 4.38
N TYR A 27 -18.94 -0.52 5.30
CA TYR A 27 -18.10 0.66 5.37
C TYR A 27 -16.92 0.51 4.42
N VAL A 28 -17.05 1.08 3.22
CA VAL A 28 -15.98 1.08 2.22
C VAL A 28 -15.58 2.49 1.87
N ARG A 29 -14.40 2.60 1.27
CA ARG A 29 -13.80 3.84 0.79
C ARG A 29 -14.82 4.62 -0.07
N GLY A 30 -15.03 5.89 0.26
CA GLY A 30 -15.93 6.78 -0.48
C GLY A 30 -15.40 7.12 -1.88
N PRO A 31 -16.16 7.81 -2.73
CA PRO A 31 -15.72 8.24 -4.07
C PRO A 31 -14.47 9.13 -4.11
N ASN A 32 -14.13 9.81 -3.01
CA ASN A 32 -12.95 10.69 -2.93
C ASN A 32 -11.64 9.89 -2.73
N THR A 33 -11.34 8.90 -3.57
CA THR A 33 -10.19 8.01 -3.38
C THR A 33 -9.10 8.18 -4.41
N LEU A 34 -7.86 8.13 -3.91
CA LEU A 34 -6.66 8.07 -4.75
C LEU A 34 -6.59 6.74 -5.50
N THR A 35 -6.25 6.81 -6.78
CA THR A 35 -5.85 5.66 -7.60
C THR A 35 -4.58 5.01 -7.04
N PHE A 36 -4.30 3.77 -7.43
CA PHE A 36 -3.08 3.07 -6.98
C PHE A 36 -1.80 3.87 -7.28
N GLN A 37 -1.74 4.51 -8.45
CA GLN A 37 -0.61 5.36 -8.83
C GLN A 37 -0.49 6.57 -7.91
N GLU A 38 -1.58 7.31 -7.69
CA GLU A 38 -1.56 8.48 -6.80
C GLU A 38 -1.22 8.11 -5.35
N ASN A 39 -1.70 6.98 -4.83
CA ASN A 39 -1.28 6.51 -3.51
C ASN A 39 0.24 6.27 -3.48
N THR A 40 0.79 5.64 -4.53
CA THR A 40 2.22 5.36 -4.65
C THR A 40 3.04 6.65 -4.73
N ASP A 41 2.58 7.63 -5.50
CA ASP A 41 3.27 8.91 -5.68
C ASP A 41 3.32 9.70 -4.36
N VAL A 42 2.21 9.77 -3.63
CA VAL A 42 2.15 10.45 -2.31
C VAL A 42 3.07 9.77 -1.29
N ILE A 43 3.07 8.43 -1.25
CA ILE A 43 3.96 7.67 -0.38
C ILE A 43 5.43 7.95 -0.75
N LEU A 44 5.76 7.90 -2.05
CA LEU A 44 7.12 8.10 -2.52
C LEU A 44 7.62 9.51 -2.22
N GLU A 45 6.80 10.53 -2.48
CA GLU A 45 7.09 11.93 -2.13
C GLU A 45 7.44 12.05 -0.64
N ARG A 46 6.59 11.49 0.24
CA ARG A 46 6.85 11.53 1.68
C ARG A 46 8.11 10.77 2.08
N VAL A 47 8.34 9.59 1.51
CA VAL A 47 9.55 8.80 1.77
C VAL A 47 10.82 9.56 1.38
N LEU A 48 10.78 10.36 0.31
CA LEU A 48 11.90 11.21 -0.11
C LEU A 48 12.09 12.44 0.79
N GLU A 49 11.03 12.96 1.41
CA GLU A 49 11.11 14.03 2.40
C GLU A 49 11.71 13.55 3.74
N VAL A 50 11.36 12.33 4.16
CA VAL A 50 11.79 11.70 5.44
C VAL A 50 12.52 10.35 5.24
N PRO A 51 13.63 10.34 4.48
CA PRO A 51 14.27 9.09 4.09
C PRO A 51 14.88 8.35 5.28
N SER A 52 14.90 7.02 5.16
CA SER A 52 15.57 6.15 6.10
C SER A 52 17.09 6.31 6.04
N SER A 53 17.73 6.37 7.22
CA SER A 53 19.19 6.34 7.31
C SER A 53 19.78 4.99 6.91
N GLN A 54 18.94 3.95 6.91
CA GLN A 54 19.26 2.57 6.55
C GLN A 54 18.92 2.22 5.10
N ALA A 55 18.43 3.16 4.29
CA ALA A 55 18.10 2.92 2.90
C ALA A 55 19.33 2.40 2.12
N ILE A 56 19.20 1.27 1.43
CA ILE A 56 20.30 0.72 0.62
C ILE A 56 20.28 1.30 -0.80
N TRP A 57 19.08 1.57 -1.31
CA TRP A 57 18.84 2.09 -2.65
C TRP A 57 18.00 3.35 -2.58
N TYR A 58 18.08 4.17 -3.62
CA TYR A 58 17.09 5.21 -3.86
C TYR A 58 15.69 4.59 -3.93
N PRO A 59 14.67 5.11 -3.23
CA PRO A 59 13.35 4.54 -3.26
C PRO A 59 12.70 4.84 -4.60
N TRP A 60 12.33 3.81 -5.33
CA TRP A 60 11.56 3.91 -6.57
C TRP A 60 10.81 2.60 -6.81
N GLY A 61 9.80 2.64 -7.67
CA GLY A 61 9.01 1.45 -8.00
C GLY A 61 8.33 1.56 -9.36
N ILE A 62 8.06 0.40 -9.95
CA ILE A 62 7.29 0.27 -11.18
C ILE A 62 6.30 -0.89 -11.02
N ALA A 63 5.06 -0.66 -11.44
CA ALA A 63 4.03 -1.69 -11.44
C ALA A 63 4.03 -2.43 -12.78
N PHE A 64 4.06 -3.76 -12.74
CA PHE A 64 3.97 -4.61 -13.92
C PHE A 64 2.61 -5.29 -14.01
N ARG A 65 1.99 -5.24 -15.19
CA ARG A 65 0.76 -6.02 -15.48
C ARG A 65 1.05 -7.51 -15.73
N SER A 66 2.25 -7.82 -16.23
CA SER A 66 2.66 -9.18 -16.54
C SER A 66 3.57 -9.74 -15.45
N VAL A 67 3.21 -10.91 -14.91
CA VAL A 67 4.05 -11.65 -13.96
C VAL A 67 5.39 -12.03 -14.58
N PHE A 68 5.42 -12.29 -15.90
CA PHE A 68 6.67 -12.59 -16.60
C PHE A 68 7.64 -11.41 -16.52
N TRP A 69 7.19 -10.21 -16.90
CA TRP A 69 8.04 -9.01 -16.87
C TRP A 69 8.44 -8.61 -15.44
N TYR A 70 7.53 -8.75 -14.47
CA TYR A 70 7.87 -8.61 -13.06
C TYR A 70 9.01 -9.55 -12.65
N ARG A 71 8.95 -10.84 -13.00
CA ARG A 71 9.98 -11.82 -12.65
C ARG A 71 11.32 -11.51 -13.29
N VAL A 72 11.33 -11.18 -14.58
CA VAL A 72 12.54 -10.77 -15.30
C VAL A 72 13.18 -9.58 -14.57
N PHE A 73 12.38 -8.54 -14.30
CA PHE A 73 12.86 -7.33 -13.65
C PHE A 73 13.35 -7.58 -12.22
N ALA A 74 12.61 -8.37 -11.43
CA ALA A 74 12.97 -8.73 -10.07
C ALA A 74 14.30 -9.50 -10.01
N ILE A 75 14.61 -10.34 -11.00
CA ILE A 75 15.91 -11.01 -11.06
C ILE A 75 17.04 -9.99 -11.20
N PHE A 76 16.92 -9.05 -12.14
CA PHE A 76 18.00 -8.09 -12.43
C PHE A 76 18.14 -6.98 -11.39
N VAL A 77 17.06 -6.53 -10.77
CA VAL A 77 17.08 -5.38 -9.85
C VAL A 77 17.09 -5.79 -8.38
N HIS A 78 16.56 -6.97 -8.03
CA HIS A 78 16.53 -7.44 -6.65
C HIS A 78 17.45 -8.63 -6.42
N VAL A 79 17.29 -9.72 -7.16
CA VAL A 79 17.99 -10.98 -6.88
C VAL A 79 19.49 -10.88 -7.14
N ILE A 80 19.90 -10.45 -8.33
CA ILE A 80 21.32 -10.36 -8.69
C ILE A 80 22.05 -9.34 -7.80
N PRO A 81 21.58 -8.08 -7.65
CA PRO A 81 22.25 -7.10 -6.79
C PRO A 81 22.25 -7.51 -5.32
N GLY A 82 21.14 -8.09 -4.84
CA GLY A 82 21.02 -8.62 -3.49
C GLY A 82 22.01 -9.74 -3.19
N ALA A 83 22.17 -10.69 -4.12
CA ALA A 83 23.12 -11.79 -3.99
C ALA A 83 24.56 -11.28 -3.94
N LEU A 84 24.92 -10.32 -4.81
CA LEU A 84 26.27 -9.73 -4.82
C LEU A 84 26.61 -9.03 -3.50
N LEU A 85 25.66 -8.27 -2.94
CA LEU A 85 25.83 -7.62 -1.63
C LEU A 85 25.90 -8.64 -0.48
N ASP A 86 25.06 -9.68 -0.52
CA ASP A 86 25.08 -10.76 0.47
C ASP A 86 26.39 -11.56 0.44
N ILE A 87 26.97 -11.80 -0.75
CA ILE A 87 28.32 -12.39 -0.88
C ILE A 87 29.35 -11.51 -0.18
N GLY A 88 29.29 -10.19 -0.39
CA GLY A 88 30.16 -9.24 0.30
C GLY A 88 30.00 -9.28 1.83
N PHE A 89 28.77 -9.45 2.33
CA PHE A 89 28.52 -9.64 3.76
C PHE A 89 29.13 -10.94 4.28
N VAL A 90 28.96 -12.05 3.56
CA VAL A 90 29.52 -13.36 3.91
C VAL A 90 31.05 -13.33 3.94
N ILE A 91 31.69 -12.70 2.96
CA ILE A 91 33.15 -12.52 2.94
C ILE A 91 33.64 -11.74 4.17
N LYS A 92 32.85 -10.78 4.65
CA LYS A 92 33.11 -10.02 5.89
C LYS A 92 32.70 -10.77 7.18
N GLY A 93 32.30 -12.04 7.09
CA GLY A 93 31.88 -12.86 8.23
C GLY A 93 30.45 -12.59 8.72
N ASN A 94 29.65 -11.84 7.97
CA ASN A 94 28.25 -11.56 8.30
C ASN A 94 27.30 -12.54 7.60
N SER A 95 26.09 -12.68 8.13
CA SER A 95 25.06 -13.52 7.49
C SER A 95 24.39 -12.80 6.30
N PRO A 96 23.99 -13.54 5.25
CA PRO A 96 23.24 -12.97 4.13
C PRO A 96 21.84 -12.52 4.59
N MET A 97 21.42 -11.32 4.19
CA MET A 97 20.18 -10.70 4.62
C MET A 97 19.24 -10.41 3.44
N LEU A 98 19.77 -9.89 2.33
CA LEU A 98 18.97 -9.30 1.25
C LEU A 98 18.16 -10.34 0.49
N ILE A 99 18.74 -11.49 0.16
CA ILE A 99 18.01 -12.57 -0.53
C ILE A 99 16.85 -13.07 0.32
N ASN A 100 17.00 -13.11 1.64
CA ASN A 100 15.93 -13.51 2.54
C ASN A 100 14.80 -12.47 2.59
N ILE A 101 15.14 -11.17 2.55
CA ILE A 101 14.16 -10.08 2.43
C ILE A 101 13.41 -10.18 1.10
N TYR A 102 14.12 -10.30 -0.02
CA TYR A 102 13.47 -10.37 -1.34
C TYR A 102 12.59 -11.61 -1.51
N ARG A 103 12.93 -12.75 -0.90
CA ARG A 103 12.06 -13.93 -0.88
C ARG A 103 10.75 -13.67 -0.13
N LYS A 104 10.78 -12.90 0.96
CA LYS A 104 9.56 -12.51 1.69
C LYS A 104 8.71 -11.53 0.86
N ILE A 105 9.36 -10.55 0.23
CA ILE A 105 8.69 -9.60 -0.68
C ILE A 105 8.01 -10.34 -1.83
N ASP A 106 8.68 -11.28 -2.48
CA ASP A 106 8.10 -12.01 -3.61
C ASP A 106 6.87 -12.83 -3.20
N LYS A 107 6.93 -13.54 -2.07
CA LYS A 107 5.77 -14.24 -1.50
C LYS A 107 4.60 -13.29 -1.23
N TYR A 108 4.88 -12.13 -0.65
CA TYR A 108 3.86 -11.11 -0.40
C TYR A 108 3.25 -10.59 -1.71
N MET A 109 4.06 -10.28 -2.71
CA MET A 109 3.58 -9.80 -4.02
C MET A 109 2.69 -10.83 -4.72
N ILE A 110 3.04 -12.12 -4.64
CA ILE A 110 2.21 -13.21 -5.20
C ILE A 110 0.86 -13.28 -4.48
N ALA A 111 0.84 -13.19 -3.14
CA ALA A 111 -0.39 -13.20 -2.36
C ALA A 111 -1.26 -11.97 -2.64
N MET A 112 -0.65 -10.79 -2.79
CA MET A 112 -1.36 -9.54 -3.05
C MET A 112 -1.89 -9.41 -4.48
N LYS A 113 -1.31 -10.13 -5.45
CA LYS A 113 -1.65 -10.03 -6.87
C LYS A 113 -3.15 -10.06 -7.15
N TYR A 114 -3.90 -10.93 -6.48
CA TYR A 114 -5.34 -11.01 -6.64
C TYR A 114 -6.03 -9.74 -6.15
N PHE A 115 -5.66 -9.25 -4.96
CA PHE A 115 -6.31 -8.09 -4.37
C PHE A 115 -5.95 -6.78 -5.07
N THR A 116 -4.73 -6.63 -5.56
CA THR A 116 -4.25 -5.39 -6.20
C THR A 116 -4.46 -5.37 -7.72
N GLY A 117 -4.77 -6.51 -8.33
CA GLY A 117 -4.90 -6.65 -9.79
C GLY A 117 -6.28 -6.30 -10.35
N PHE A 118 -7.30 -6.18 -9.49
CA PHE A 118 -8.68 -5.91 -9.87
C PHE A 118 -9.19 -4.61 -9.26
N ASN A 119 -10.14 -3.98 -9.96
CA ASN A 119 -10.93 -2.91 -9.37
C ASN A 119 -12.11 -3.53 -8.63
N TRP A 120 -12.11 -3.35 -7.31
CA TRP A 120 -13.17 -3.82 -6.44
C TRP A 120 -14.19 -2.71 -6.25
N ASN A 121 -15.44 -2.99 -6.63
CA ASN A 121 -16.54 -2.07 -6.38
C ASN A 121 -17.45 -2.71 -5.32
N PHE A 122 -17.50 -2.08 -4.16
CA PHE A 122 -18.37 -2.47 -3.07
C PHE A 122 -19.53 -1.50 -2.96
N ASP A 123 -20.72 -2.02 -2.70
CA ASP A 123 -21.88 -1.20 -2.42
C ASP A 123 -21.86 -0.71 -0.97
N ASN A 124 -21.93 0.61 -0.77
CA ASN A 124 -22.04 1.27 0.54
C ASN A 124 -23.33 2.08 0.70
N ARG A 125 -24.32 1.93 -0.18
CA ARG A 125 -25.54 2.75 -0.16
C ARG A 125 -26.23 2.76 1.20
N ASN A 126 -26.34 1.60 1.85
CA ASN A 126 -26.95 1.48 3.18
C ASN A 126 -26.16 2.27 4.24
N CYS A 127 -24.82 2.21 4.22
CA CYS A 127 -23.97 2.94 5.17
C CYS A 127 -24.05 4.45 4.96
N MET A 128 -24.06 4.91 3.70
CA MET A 128 -24.22 6.32 3.37
C MET A 128 -25.61 6.85 3.77
N SER A 129 -26.67 6.08 3.52
CA SER A 129 -28.05 6.42 3.91
C SER A 129 -28.17 6.52 5.44
N LEU A 130 -27.59 5.56 6.17
CA LEU A 130 -27.57 5.58 7.63
C LEU A 130 -26.88 6.84 8.15
N TYR A 131 -25.68 7.15 7.66
CA TYR A 131 -24.97 8.36 8.08
C TYR A 131 -25.78 9.64 7.79
N GLN A 132 -26.45 9.71 6.65
CA GLN A 132 -27.29 10.86 6.30
C GLN A 132 -28.49 11.03 7.24
N SER A 133 -29.07 9.92 7.72
CA SER A 133 -30.21 9.91 8.65
C SER A 133 -29.84 10.31 10.09
N LEU A 134 -28.55 10.31 10.45
CA LEU A 134 -28.10 10.70 11.80
C LEU A 134 -28.35 12.18 12.08
N THR A 135 -28.71 12.47 13.33
CA THR A 135 -28.76 13.84 13.86
C THR A 135 -27.36 14.48 13.85
N PRO A 136 -27.24 15.81 13.89
CA PRO A 136 -25.94 16.47 14.04
C PRO A 136 -25.17 15.98 15.27
N GLU A 137 -25.86 15.80 16.39
CA GLU A 137 -25.28 15.30 17.64
C GLU A 137 -24.75 13.86 17.48
N ASP A 138 -25.52 12.97 16.83
CA ASP A 138 -25.09 11.61 16.59
C ASP A 138 -23.91 11.53 15.60
N LYS A 139 -23.82 12.45 14.64
CA LYS A 139 -22.67 12.53 13.71
C LYS A 139 -21.38 12.93 14.41
N GLU A 140 -21.46 13.75 15.45
CA GLU A 140 -20.30 14.10 16.28
C GLU A 140 -19.84 12.91 17.14
N ILE A 141 -20.79 12.14 17.69
CA ILE A 141 -20.48 10.96 18.51
C ILE A 141 -19.98 9.80 17.63
N PHE A 142 -20.65 9.56 16.50
CA PHE A 142 -20.40 8.45 15.59
C PHE A 142 -19.90 8.96 14.23
N TYR A 143 -18.67 9.42 14.22
CA TYR A 143 -18.04 9.94 13.00
C TYR A 143 -17.57 8.80 12.08
N PHE A 144 -18.29 8.59 10.97
CA PHE A 144 -17.91 7.61 9.93
C PHE A 144 -18.25 8.09 8.50
N ASP A 145 -18.07 9.39 8.20
CA ASP A 145 -18.18 9.84 6.80
C ASP A 145 -16.95 9.41 5.99
N SER A 146 -17.13 8.40 5.15
CA SER A 146 -16.09 7.87 4.25
C SER A 146 -15.51 8.90 3.25
N ASN A 147 -16.16 10.05 3.05
CA ASN A 147 -15.69 11.10 2.13
C ASN A 147 -14.84 12.19 2.78
N SER A 148 -14.89 12.27 4.10
CA SER A 148 -14.30 13.37 4.86
C SER A 148 -12.78 13.27 5.03
N TYR A 149 -12.20 12.13 4.73
CA TYR A 149 -10.77 11.87 4.94
C TYR A 149 -9.91 12.52 3.86
N ASP A 150 -8.86 13.22 4.29
CA ASP A 150 -7.74 13.54 3.42
C ASP A 150 -6.83 12.30 3.30
N TRP A 151 -7.00 11.57 2.20
CA TRP A 151 -6.17 10.39 1.92
C TRP A 151 -4.69 10.71 1.76
N ARG A 152 -4.33 11.92 1.31
CA ARG A 152 -2.92 12.29 1.17
C ARG A 152 -2.30 12.47 2.55
N ASP A 153 -2.96 13.20 3.43
CA ASP A 153 -2.50 13.38 4.81
C ASP A 153 -2.40 12.04 5.55
N TYR A 154 -3.43 11.19 5.43
CA TYR A 154 -3.41 9.84 5.99
C TYR A 154 -2.21 9.01 5.52
N LEU A 155 -1.90 9.02 4.21
CA LEU A 155 -0.75 8.28 3.68
C LEU A 155 0.58 8.86 4.17
N ARG A 156 0.71 10.20 4.25
CA ARG A 156 1.91 10.87 4.77
C ARG A 156 2.15 10.49 6.24
N ASN A 157 1.10 10.55 7.05
CA ASN A 157 1.13 10.12 8.46
C ASN A 157 1.43 8.63 8.60
N SER A 158 0.96 7.79 7.67
CA SER A 158 1.28 6.36 7.65
C SER A 158 2.77 6.09 7.39
N VAL A 159 3.41 6.87 6.51
CA VAL A 159 4.86 6.79 6.28
C VAL A 159 5.63 7.21 7.54
N ASP A 160 5.21 8.28 8.21
CA ASP A 160 5.82 8.74 9.45
C ASP A 160 5.66 7.70 10.58
N GLY A 161 4.47 7.11 10.69
CA GLY A 161 4.20 6.00 11.60
C GLY A 161 5.07 4.78 11.31
N ALA A 162 5.22 4.39 10.05
CA ALA A 162 6.10 3.28 9.66
C ALA A 162 7.56 3.55 10.07
N ARG A 163 8.04 4.78 9.87
CA ARG A 163 9.38 5.20 10.31
C ARG A 163 9.60 5.00 11.81
N ILE A 164 8.68 5.51 12.62
CA ILE A 164 8.84 5.51 14.09
C ILE A 164 8.57 4.11 14.66
N TYR A 165 7.54 3.43 14.20
CA TYR A 165 7.05 2.21 14.84
C TYR A 165 7.56 0.92 14.19
N ILE A 166 7.83 0.91 12.89
CA ILE A 166 8.34 -0.27 12.17
C ILE A 166 9.86 -0.20 12.06
N PHE A 167 10.39 0.89 11.53
CA PHE A 167 11.84 1.06 11.34
C PHE A 167 12.58 1.53 12.59
N LYS A 168 11.84 1.97 13.62
CA LYS A 168 12.40 2.43 14.90
C LYS A 168 13.41 3.58 14.71
N GLU A 169 13.15 4.47 13.76
CA GLU A 169 14.00 5.62 13.47
C GLU A 169 13.40 6.93 14.03
N SER A 170 14.19 7.68 14.79
CA SER A 170 13.85 9.05 15.21
C SER A 170 13.84 10.01 14.01
N PRO A 171 13.05 11.11 14.05
CA PRO A 171 13.21 12.23 13.12
C PRO A 171 14.66 12.74 12.98
N ASP A 172 15.49 12.63 14.02
CA ASP A 172 16.89 13.11 14.01
C ASP A 172 17.79 12.38 13.00
N THR A 173 17.38 11.21 12.52
CA THR A 173 18.14 10.45 11.51
C THR A 173 17.77 10.82 10.07
N ILE A 174 16.79 11.72 9.87
CA ILE A 174 16.38 12.21 8.54
C ILE A 174 17.55 12.89 7.78
N PRO A 175 18.36 13.78 8.38
CA PRO A 175 19.49 14.39 7.70
C PRO A 175 20.51 13.35 7.19
N ALA A 176 20.76 12.29 7.97
CA ALA A 176 21.63 11.19 7.57
C ALA A 176 21.04 10.40 6.39
N GLY A 177 19.72 10.15 6.40
CA GLY A 177 19.02 9.55 5.26
C GLY A 177 19.12 10.40 3.99
N LYS A 178 18.95 11.73 4.11
CA LYS A 178 19.07 12.65 2.96
C LYS A 178 20.49 12.64 2.38
N SER A 179 21.52 12.68 3.22
CA SER A 179 22.91 12.59 2.76
C SER A 179 23.21 11.30 2.01
N ARG A 180 22.54 10.19 2.37
CA ARG A 180 22.69 8.90 1.69
C ARG A 180 21.98 8.87 0.33
N LEU A 181 20.82 9.52 0.20
CA LEU A 181 20.08 9.59 -1.07
C LEU A 181 20.75 10.48 -2.13
N MET A 182 21.55 11.46 -1.71
CA MET A 182 22.25 12.38 -2.61
C MET A 182 23.60 11.84 -3.14
N LYS A 183 23.98 10.62 -2.78
CA LYS A 183 25.18 9.93 -3.26
C LYS A 183 24.80 8.89 -4.32
#